data_AF-A0A3P6SPK1-F1
#
_entry.id   AF-A0A3P6SPK1-F1
#
_cell.length_a   1.000
_cell.length_b   1.000
_cell.length_c   1.000
_cell.angle_alpha   90.00
_cell.angle_beta   90.00
_cell.angle_gamma   90.00
#
_symmetry.space_group_name_H-M   'P 1'
#
loop_
_entity.id
_entity.type
_entity.pdbx_description
1 polymer ?
#
loop_
_entity_poly.entity_id
_entity_poly.type
_entity_poly.pdbx_seq_one_letter_code
_entity_poly.pdbx_strand_id
1 'polypeptide(L)'
;MAAVKFEQERKLKRRMSKMKMKQRRSEEKREKVEAKTEAKKEKVEAKDKPVSFSKFDFLIKADGKKKRLSTSEKKQKFTGKDYKSLINKVEKREEKLEKLREKEPERAVEVEEDIKWNRAVKKAQGVKVKDNIDLLKKGLKRKEKMKEKRKEQWSNREKNVEREKAKKQEKRRENLQKRIDDKKKNKLKVMRKKGRIL
;
A
#
# COMPACT_ATOMS: atom_id res chain seq x y z
N MET A 1 1.02 -30.61 40.78
CA MET A 1 1.11 -29.18 41.20
C MET A 1 2.01 -28.31 40.30
N ALA A 2 3.06 -28.85 39.66
CA ALA A 2 3.98 -28.07 38.81
C ALA A 2 3.35 -27.47 37.53
N ALA A 3 2.45 -28.20 36.86
CA ALA A 3 1.81 -27.72 35.62
C ALA A 3 0.92 -26.48 35.82
N VAL A 4 0.25 -26.37 36.97
CA VAL A 4 -0.60 -25.22 37.31
C VAL A 4 0.25 -23.98 37.62
N LYS A 5 1.38 -24.16 38.32
CA LYS A 5 2.35 -23.08 38.58
C LYS A 5 2.96 -22.56 37.26
N PHE A 6 3.33 -23.45 36.35
CA PHE A 6 3.85 -23.08 35.02
C PHE A 6 2.81 -22.29 34.20
N GLU A 7 1.53 -22.68 34.24
CA GLU A 7 0.49 -21.95 33.51
C GLU A 7 0.20 -20.57 34.10
N GLN A 8 0.24 -20.43 35.44
CA GLN A 8 0.13 -19.15 36.14
C GLN A 8 1.29 -18.22 35.78
N GLU A 9 2.52 -18.72 35.79
CA GLU A 9 3.71 -17.96 35.44
C GLU A 9 3.68 -17.49 33.97
N ARG A 10 3.21 -18.36 33.06
CA ARG A 10 3.00 -18.01 31.65
C ARG A 10 1.94 -16.92 31.47
N LYS A 11 0.85 -16.96 32.26
CA LYS A 11 -0.20 -15.93 32.24
C LYS A 11 0.32 -14.59 32.79
N LEU A 12 1.13 -14.61 33.84
CA LEU A 12 1.77 -13.42 34.41
C LEU A 12 2.76 -12.79 33.42
N LYS A 13 3.66 -13.58 32.81
CA LYS A 13 4.59 -13.09 31.76
C LYS A 13 3.85 -12.44 30.59
N ARG A 14 2.72 -13.02 30.15
CA ARG A 14 1.86 -12.43 29.11
C ARG A 14 1.22 -11.10 29.54
N ARG A 15 0.77 -10.98 30.79
CA ARG A 15 0.21 -9.71 31.32
C ARG A 15 1.28 -8.62 31.40
N MET A 16 2.46 -8.95 31.92
CA MET A 16 3.59 -8.02 32.02
C MET A 16 4.06 -7.53 30.65
N SER A 17 4.17 -8.44 29.66
CA SER A 17 4.51 -8.08 28.28
C SER A 17 3.49 -7.12 27.65
N LYS A 18 2.18 -7.34 27.88
CA LYS A 18 1.12 -6.44 27.39
C LYS A 18 1.19 -5.05 28.03
N MET A 19 1.47 -4.97 29.33
CA MET A 19 1.64 -3.69 30.03
C MET A 19 2.85 -2.92 29.50
N LYS A 20 3.99 -3.60 29.33
CA LYS A 20 5.22 -2.99 28.78
C LYS A 20 5.02 -2.49 27.35
N MET A 21 4.31 -3.23 26.50
CA MET A 21 3.96 -2.79 25.14
C MET A 21 3.03 -1.57 25.13
N LYS A 22 2.12 -1.45 26.11
CA LYS A 22 1.22 -0.30 26.23
C LYS A 22 1.98 0.95 26.66
N GLN A 23 2.93 0.82 27.60
CA GLN A 23 3.82 1.90 28.04
C GLN A 23 4.70 2.44 26.89
N ARG A 24 5.37 1.54 26.14
CA ARG A 24 6.16 1.94 24.96
C ARG A 24 5.34 2.70 23.92
N ARG A 25 4.10 2.28 23.65
CA ARG A 25 3.20 3.00 22.73
C ARG A 25 2.74 4.35 23.25
N SER A 26 2.62 4.54 24.57
CA SER A 26 2.33 5.86 25.14
C SER A 26 3.54 6.79 25.11
N GLU A 27 4.75 6.25 25.32
CA GLU A 27 6.01 6.99 25.22
C GLU A 27 6.27 7.44 23.78
N GLU A 28 6.17 6.55 22.79
CA GLU A 28 6.28 6.89 21.36
C GLU A 28 5.26 7.95 20.91
N LYS A 29 4.07 7.98 21.55
CA LYS A 29 3.06 9.01 21.28
C LYS A 29 3.43 10.35 21.92
N ARG A 30 4.05 10.36 23.11
CA ARG A 30 4.51 11.58 23.77
C ARG A 30 5.69 12.20 23.03
N GLU A 31 6.69 11.40 22.67
CA GLU A 31 7.85 11.86 21.86
C GLU A 31 7.41 12.46 20.51
N LYS A 32 6.41 11.88 19.84
CA LYS A 32 5.87 12.43 18.59
C LYS A 32 5.14 13.77 18.75
N VAL A 33 4.60 14.05 19.93
CA VAL A 33 3.93 15.33 20.23
C VAL A 33 4.99 16.37 20.60
N GLU A 34 5.98 15.99 21.41
CA GLU A 34 7.09 16.86 21.82
C GLU A 34 7.97 17.29 20.64
N ALA A 35 8.34 16.36 19.75
CA ALA A 35 9.10 16.67 18.53
C ALA A 35 8.33 17.59 17.56
N LYS A 36 6.99 17.58 17.60
CA LYS A 36 6.16 18.50 16.79
C LYS A 36 6.08 19.91 17.41
N THR A 37 6.19 20.02 18.73
CA THR A 37 6.22 21.32 19.42
C THR A 37 7.59 21.98 19.33
N GLU A 38 8.69 21.21 19.38
CA GLU A 38 10.06 21.74 19.21
C GLU A 38 10.31 22.22 17.78
N ALA A 39 9.90 21.45 16.76
CA ALA A 39 10.00 21.87 15.36
C ALA A 39 9.16 23.14 15.02
N LYS A 40 8.21 23.51 15.89
CA LYS A 40 7.46 24.77 15.80
C LYS A 40 8.19 25.94 16.47
N LYS A 41 8.99 25.70 17.51
CA LYS A 41 9.77 26.73 18.23
C LYS A 41 11.01 27.17 17.44
N GLU A 42 11.76 26.23 16.84
CA GLU A 42 12.93 26.56 16.00
C GLU A 42 12.58 27.43 14.77
N LYS A 43 11.34 27.36 14.29
CA LYS A 43 10.91 28.12 13.11
C LYS A 43 10.62 29.61 13.40
N VAL A 44 10.52 29.99 14.67
CA VAL A 44 10.25 31.37 15.09
C VAL A 44 11.54 32.14 15.37
N GLU A 45 12.59 31.48 15.89
CA GLU A 45 13.86 32.14 16.24
C GLU A 45 14.81 32.39 15.05
N ALA A 46 14.54 31.82 13.87
CA ALA A 46 15.37 32.00 12.69
C ALA A 46 15.13 33.32 11.91
N LYS A 47 14.30 34.24 12.43
CA LYS A 47 13.94 35.48 11.72
C LYS A 47 14.77 36.71 12.09
N ASP A 48 15.51 36.70 13.20
CA ASP A 48 16.20 37.90 13.70
C ASP A 48 17.70 37.66 13.94
N LYS A 49 18.46 37.36 12.87
CA LYS A 49 19.93 37.41 12.91
C LYS A 49 20.47 38.27 11.76
N PRO A 50 21.38 39.24 12.03
CA PRO A 50 21.98 40.06 10.98
C PRO A 50 22.88 39.22 10.08
N VAL A 51 22.71 39.37 8.77
CA VAL A 51 23.44 38.62 7.73
C VAL A 51 24.88 39.14 7.65
N SER A 52 25.87 38.30 8.01
CA SER A 52 27.29 38.62 7.82
C SER A 52 27.70 38.38 6.37
N PHE A 53 28.31 39.38 5.74
CA PHE A 53 28.75 39.35 4.34
C PHE A 53 30.25 39.03 4.24
N SER A 54 30.68 37.82 4.62
CA SER A 54 32.05 37.38 4.29
C SER A 54 32.24 35.86 4.33
N LYS A 55 31.39 35.15 3.58
CA LYS A 55 31.77 33.88 2.96
C LYS A 55 30.82 33.63 1.80
N PHE A 56 31.31 33.73 0.57
CA PHE A 56 30.58 33.24 -0.59
C PHE A 56 30.46 31.73 -0.43
N ASP A 57 29.35 31.32 0.17
CA ASP A 57 28.93 29.95 0.19
C ASP A 57 28.20 29.73 -1.14
N PHE A 58 28.76 28.88 -2.01
CA PHE A 58 28.08 28.43 -3.23
C PHE A 58 26.92 27.51 -2.81
N LEU A 59 25.93 28.06 -2.10
CA LEU A 59 24.59 27.50 -2.03
C LEU A 59 24.02 27.60 -3.44
N ILE A 60 24.38 26.63 -4.28
CA ILE A 60 23.38 26.02 -5.15
C ILE A 60 22.23 25.76 -4.21
N LYS A 61 21.18 26.59 -4.27
CA LYS A 61 19.89 26.33 -3.63
C LYS A 61 19.37 25.04 -4.26
N ALA A 62 19.92 23.92 -3.82
CA ALA A 62 19.30 22.62 -3.84
C ALA A 62 18.16 22.73 -2.83
N ASP A 63 17.12 23.47 -3.21
CA ASP A 63 15.81 23.28 -2.63
C ASP A 63 15.47 21.81 -2.89
N GLY A 64 15.85 20.92 -1.96
CA GLY A 64 15.64 19.47 -2.01
C GLY A 64 14.16 19.08 -2.05
N LYS A 65 13.26 20.06 -2.11
CA LYS A 65 11.85 19.91 -2.41
C LYS A 65 11.71 19.84 -3.93
N LYS A 66 11.56 18.62 -4.47
CA LYS A 66 11.08 18.40 -5.84
C LYS A 66 9.88 19.33 -6.07
N LYS A 67 10.05 20.39 -6.89
CA LYS A 67 8.95 21.30 -7.24
C LYS A 67 7.76 20.45 -7.69
N ARG A 68 6.62 20.60 -7.01
CA ARG A 68 5.40 19.87 -7.39
C ARG A 68 5.00 20.39 -8.76
N LEU A 69 5.17 19.53 -9.75
CA LEU A 69 4.80 19.86 -11.13
C LEU A 69 3.34 20.32 -11.20
N SER A 70 3.10 21.35 -11.99
CA SER A 70 1.76 21.83 -12.28
C SER A 70 0.95 20.74 -13.01
N THR A 71 -0.37 20.85 -12.99
CA THR A 71 -1.25 19.90 -13.69
C THR A 71 -0.95 19.85 -15.19
N SER A 72 -0.61 20.99 -15.80
CA SER A 72 -0.22 21.08 -17.21
C SER A 72 1.10 20.36 -17.49
N GLU A 73 2.12 20.59 -16.65
CA GLU A 73 3.43 19.93 -16.78
C GLU A 73 3.32 18.41 -16.64
N LYS A 74 2.44 17.91 -15.77
CA LYS A 74 2.18 16.47 -15.65
C LYS A 74 1.50 15.90 -16.90
N LYS A 75 0.59 16.67 -17.51
CA LYS A 75 -0.10 16.28 -18.75
C LYS A 75 0.87 16.19 -19.93
N GLN A 76 1.85 17.08 -20.05
CA GLN A 76 2.82 17.03 -21.14
C GLN A 76 3.90 15.95 -20.98
N LYS A 77 4.11 15.42 -19.77
CA LYS A 77 5.16 14.42 -19.53
C LYS A 77 4.75 13.02 -19.98
N PHE A 78 5.61 12.40 -20.80
CA PHE A 78 5.59 10.97 -21.14
C PHE A 78 6.33 10.16 -20.06
N THR A 79 5.92 10.32 -18.81
CA THR A 79 6.55 9.65 -17.66
C THR A 79 5.48 9.05 -16.74
N GLY A 80 5.87 8.14 -15.85
CA GLY A 80 4.95 7.56 -14.86
C GLY A 80 4.41 6.16 -15.21
N LYS A 81 3.29 5.79 -14.59
CA LYS A 81 2.68 4.44 -14.62
C LYS A 81 1.20 4.44 -15.02
N ASP A 82 0.73 5.55 -15.57
CA ASP A 82 -0.64 5.72 -16.05
C ASP A 82 -0.71 5.39 -17.52
N TYR A 83 -0.58 4.08 -17.80
CA TYR A 83 -0.46 3.53 -19.15
C TYR A 83 -1.61 3.96 -20.08
N LYS A 84 -2.86 4.01 -19.58
CA LYS A 84 -4.01 4.49 -20.37
C LYS A 84 -3.82 5.95 -20.84
N SER A 85 -3.44 6.83 -19.92
CA SER A 85 -3.20 8.24 -20.26
C SER A 85 -2.00 8.39 -21.20
N LEU A 86 -0.94 7.58 -21.03
CA LEU A 86 0.21 7.60 -21.91
C LEU A 86 -0.14 7.12 -23.32
N ILE A 87 -0.92 6.05 -23.46
CA ILE A 87 -1.40 5.56 -24.77
C ILE A 87 -2.17 6.66 -25.51
N ASN A 88 -3.18 7.25 -24.86
CA ASN A 88 -3.97 8.32 -25.46
C ASN A 88 -3.12 9.55 -25.85
N LYS A 89 -1.98 9.80 -25.18
CA LYS A 89 -1.09 10.91 -25.54
C LYS A 89 -0.24 10.58 -26.78
N VAL A 90 0.18 9.33 -26.92
CA VAL A 90 0.92 8.88 -28.10
C VAL A 90 0.00 8.89 -29.31
N GLU A 91 -1.20 8.31 -29.19
CA GLU A 91 -2.21 8.29 -30.25
C GLU A 91 -2.56 9.72 -30.71
N LYS A 92 -2.89 10.63 -29.78
CA LYS A 92 -3.16 12.04 -30.12
C LYS A 92 -1.98 12.78 -30.75
N ARG A 93 -0.76 12.31 -30.53
CA ARG A 93 0.44 12.92 -31.11
C ARG A 93 0.64 12.40 -32.53
N GLU A 94 0.42 11.10 -32.75
CA GLU A 94 0.43 10.48 -34.08
C GLU A 94 -0.67 11.06 -34.96
N GLU A 95 -1.92 11.16 -34.47
CA GLU A 95 -3.03 11.80 -35.19
C GLU A 95 -2.73 13.25 -35.61
N LYS A 96 -2.01 14.00 -34.77
CA LYS A 96 -1.60 15.38 -35.10
C LYS A 96 -0.53 15.42 -36.17
N LEU A 97 0.42 14.48 -36.13
CA LEU A 97 1.46 14.36 -37.15
C LEU A 97 0.85 13.92 -38.49
N GLU A 98 -0.07 12.96 -38.48
CA GLU A 98 -0.80 12.53 -39.69
C GLU A 98 -1.58 13.69 -40.32
N LYS A 99 -2.35 14.44 -39.52
CA LYS A 99 -3.06 15.64 -40.00
C LYS A 99 -2.14 16.73 -40.53
N LEU A 100 -0.92 16.84 -39.98
CA LEU A 100 0.08 17.78 -40.48
C LEU A 100 0.70 17.28 -41.79
N ARG A 101 1.01 15.98 -41.91
CA ARG A 101 1.52 15.37 -43.15
C ARG A 101 0.56 15.54 -44.32
N GLU A 102 -0.75 15.45 -44.07
CA GLU A 102 -1.79 15.65 -45.09
C GLU A 102 -1.87 17.10 -45.58
N LYS A 103 -1.62 18.08 -44.70
CA LYS A 103 -1.74 19.51 -45.03
C LYS A 103 -0.42 20.10 -45.55
N GLU A 104 0.67 19.81 -44.88
CA GLU A 104 1.98 20.42 -45.04
C GLU A 104 3.09 19.38 -44.74
N PRO A 105 3.58 18.65 -45.75
CA PRO A 105 4.53 17.56 -45.53
C PRO A 105 5.88 18.04 -45.01
N GLU A 106 6.35 19.22 -45.44
CA GLU A 106 7.64 19.79 -45.03
C GLU A 106 7.65 20.15 -43.54
N ARG A 107 6.62 20.86 -43.06
CA ARG A 107 6.46 21.17 -41.63
C ARG A 107 6.31 19.91 -40.78
N ALA A 108 5.70 18.85 -41.32
CA ALA A 108 5.58 17.59 -40.58
C ALA A 108 6.95 16.93 -40.34
N VAL A 109 7.87 16.99 -41.32
CA VAL A 109 9.24 16.47 -41.18
C VAL A 109 10.00 17.25 -40.10
N GLU A 110 9.96 18.58 -40.14
CA GLU A 110 10.59 19.45 -39.14
C GLU A 110 10.08 19.11 -37.71
N VAL A 111 8.76 19.00 -37.55
CA VAL A 111 8.16 18.67 -36.25
C VAL A 111 8.58 17.27 -35.78
N GLU A 112 8.71 16.29 -36.67
CA GLU A 112 9.22 14.96 -36.33
C GLU A 112 10.68 14.95 -35.89
N GLU A 113 11.51 15.75 -36.54
CA GLU A 113 12.92 15.93 -36.18
C GLU A 113 13.06 16.60 -34.82
N ASP A 114 12.32 17.69 -34.58
CA ASP A 114 12.24 18.35 -33.29
C ASP A 114 11.83 17.39 -32.18
N ILE A 115 10.87 16.52 -32.48
CA ILE A 115 10.39 15.48 -31.60
C ILE A 115 11.50 14.48 -31.26
N LYS A 116 12.26 14.02 -32.26
CA LYS A 116 13.37 13.07 -32.10
C LYS A 116 14.50 13.70 -31.27
N TRP A 117 14.87 14.94 -31.56
CA TRP A 117 15.88 15.69 -30.81
C TRP A 117 15.46 15.93 -29.36
N ASN A 118 14.25 16.42 -29.14
CA ASN A 118 13.70 16.61 -27.79
C ASN A 118 13.67 15.29 -26.98
N ARG A 119 13.40 14.16 -27.64
CA ARG A 119 13.44 12.82 -27.02
C ARG A 119 14.87 12.45 -26.62
N ALA A 120 15.85 12.68 -27.49
CA ALA A 120 17.26 12.41 -27.23
C ALA A 120 17.78 13.26 -26.05
N VAL A 121 17.52 14.57 -26.06
CA VAL A 121 17.91 15.49 -24.99
C VAL A 121 17.31 15.09 -23.65
N LYS A 122 16.00 14.76 -23.60
CA LYS A 122 15.35 14.32 -22.36
C LYS A 122 15.92 12.99 -21.84
N LYS A 123 16.26 12.06 -22.73
CA LYS A 123 16.91 10.81 -22.34
C LYS A 123 18.32 11.06 -21.79
N ALA A 124 19.09 11.95 -22.42
CA ALA A 124 20.41 12.37 -21.93
C ALA A 124 20.34 13.05 -20.56
N GLN A 125 19.29 13.85 -20.31
CA GLN A 125 18.99 14.42 -18.99
C GLN A 125 18.62 13.35 -17.93
N GLY A 126 18.45 12.08 -18.31
CA GLY A 126 18.06 10.98 -17.42
C GLY A 126 16.54 10.81 -17.24
N VAL A 127 15.72 11.52 -18.02
CA VAL A 127 14.26 11.36 -17.97
C VAL A 127 13.85 10.09 -18.74
N LYS A 128 13.18 9.17 -18.06
CA LYS A 128 12.63 7.94 -18.66
C LYS A 128 11.39 8.24 -19.50
N VAL A 129 11.59 8.63 -20.76
CA VAL A 129 10.53 8.88 -21.74
C VAL A 129 9.85 7.56 -22.13
N LYS A 130 8.53 7.48 -21.97
CA LYS A 130 7.68 6.31 -22.28
C LYS A 130 6.63 6.66 -23.32
N ASP A 131 6.98 6.45 -24.57
CA ASP A 131 6.22 6.81 -25.77
C ASP A 131 5.96 5.61 -26.70
N ASN A 132 6.57 4.44 -26.47
CA ASN A 132 6.33 3.26 -27.30
C ASN A 132 4.98 2.58 -26.97
N ILE A 133 4.06 2.52 -27.94
CA ILE A 133 2.70 1.98 -27.78
C ILE A 133 2.70 0.52 -27.28
N ASP A 134 3.49 -0.36 -27.90
CA ASP A 134 3.50 -1.79 -27.55
C ASP A 134 3.91 -2.04 -26.10
N LEU A 135 4.92 -1.31 -25.64
CA LEU A 135 5.39 -1.39 -24.26
C LEU A 135 4.36 -0.83 -23.28
N LEU A 136 3.62 0.21 -23.67
CA LEU A 136 2.54 0.77 -22.87
C LEU A 136 1.35 -0.20 -22.78
N LYS A 137 0.94 -0.83 -23.89
CA LYS A 137 -0.09 -1.88 -23.94
C LYS A 137 0.31 -3.09 -23.09
N LYS A 138 1.56 -3.57 -23.20
CA LYS A 138 2.12 -4.63 -22.32
C LYS A 138 2.14 -4.20 -20.86
N GLY A 139 2.43 -2.94 -20.57
CA GLY A 139 2.40 -2.37 -19.22
C GLY A 139 1.00 -2.35 -18.63
N LEU A 140 -0.01 -2.00 -19.45
CA LEU A 140 -1.42 -2.02 -19.07
C LEU A 140 -1.89 -3.43 -18.73
N LYS A 141 -1.66 -4.41 -19.62
CA LYS A 141 -2.00 -5.82 -19.39
C LYS A 141 -1.38 -6.37 -18.10
N ARG A 142 -0.11 -6.05 -17.82
CA ARG A 142 0.55 -6.42 -16.55
C ARG A 142 -0.15 -5.80 -15.34
N LYS A 143 -0.56 -4.54 -15.43
CA LYS A 143 -1.28 -3.84 -14.35
C LYS A 143 -2.63 -4.50 -14.08
N GLU A 144 -3.35 -4.90 -15.12
CA GLU A 144 -4.63 -5.60 -15.03
C GLU A 144 -4.47 -6.99 -14.42
N LYS A 145 -3.54 -7.80 -14.91
CA LYS A 145 -3.22 -9.12 -14.32
C LYS A 145 -2.85 -9.03 -12.83
N MET A 146 -2.10 -8.00 -12.43
CA MET A 146 -1.79 -7.77 -11.02
C MET A 146 -3.01 -7.38 -10.19
N LYS A 147 -4.00 -6.69 -10.77
CA LYS A 147 -5.26 -6.36 -10.10
C LYS A 147 -6.15 -7.59 -9.95
N GLU A 148 -6.22 -8.42 -10.99
CA GLU A 148 -6.94 -9.69 -10.97
C GLU A 148 -6.39 -10.64 -9.89
N LYS A 149 -5.06 -10.87 -9.88
CA LYS A 149 -4.40 -11.66 -8.84
C LYS A 149 -4.71 -11.16 -7.42
N ARG A 150 -4.74 -9.85 -7.23
CA ARG A 150 -5.13 -9.26 -5.93
C ARG A 150 -6.59 -9.56 -5.62
N LYS A 151 -7.51 -9.36 -6.57
CA LYS A 151 -8.93 -9.66 -6.39
C LYS A 151 -9.13 -11.13 -5.97
N GLU A 152 -8.47 -12.05 -6.67
CA GLU A 152 -8.51 -13.49 -6.36
C GLU A 152 -7.96 -13.78 -4.96
N GLN A 153 -6.80 -13.23 -4.60
CA GLN A 153 -6.22 -13.40 -3.26
C GLN A 153 -7.15 -12.89 -2.15
N TRP A 154 -7.84 -11.77 -2.37
CA TRP A 154 -8.81 -11.24 -1.42
C TRP A 154 -10.05 -12.13 -1.31
N SER A 155 -10.58 -12.61 -2.43
CA SER A 155 -11.70 -13.57 -2.43
C SER A 155 -11.34 -14.87 -1.72
N ASN A 156 -10.13 -15.41 -1.95
CA ASN A 156 -9.65 -16.62 -1.28
C ASN A 156 -9.50 -16.41 0.24
N ARG A 157 -9.05 -15.22 0.68
CA ARG A 157 -8.99 -14.89 2.10
C ARG A 157 -10.38 -14.86 2.74
N GLU A 158 -11.35 -14.25 2.06
CA GLU A 158 -12.73 -14.19 2.54
C GLU A 158 -13.36 -15.59 2.66
N LYS A 159 -13.23 -16.41 1.61
CA LYS A 159 -13.66 -17.82 1.63
C LYS A 159 -13.01 -18.62 2.74
N ASN A 160 -11.71 -18.39 2.99
CA ASN A 160 -11.01 -19.07 4.07
C ASN A 160 -11.54 -18.64 5.45
N VAL A 161 -11.80 -17.35 5.65
CA VAL A 161 -12.39 -16.84 6.90
C VAL A 161 -13.77 -17.44 7.13
N GLU A 162 -14.61 -17.52 6.10
CA GLU A 162 -15.93 -18.13 6.17
C GLU A 162 -15.85 -19.62 6.50
N ARG A 163 -14.97 -20.36 5.81
CA ARG A 163 -14.71 -21.78 6.08
C ARG A 163 -14.28 -22.01 7.53
N GLU A 164 -13.35 -21.20 8.05
CA GLU A 164 -12.87 -21.32 9.42
C GLU A 164 -13.97 -20.99 10.46
N LYS A 165 -14.87 -20.04 10.15
CA LYS A 165 -16.06 -19.78 10.97
C LYS A 165 -17.00 -20.99 10.95
N ALA A 166 -17.30 -21.53 9.78
CA ALA A 166 -18.18 -22.68 9.61
C ALA A 166 -17.66 -23.91 10.37
N LYS A 167 -16.38 -24.27 10.19
CA LYS A 167 -15.72 -25.38 10.92
C LYS A 167 -15.82 -25.22 12.44
N LYS A 168 -15.62 -24.01 12.96
CA LYS A 168 -15.75 -23.76 14.41
C LYS A 168 -17.19 -23.96 14.90
N GLN A 169 -18.18 -23.54 14.12
CA GLN A 169 -19.59 -23.74 14.47
C GLN A 169 -20.00 -25.21 14.37
N GLU A 170 -19.54 -25.93 13.34
CA GLU A 170 -19.74 -27.37 13.19
C GLU A 170 -19.16 -28.15 14.38
N LYS A 171 -17.90 -27.90 14.72
CA LYS A 171 -17.27 -28.50 15.91
C LYS A 171 -18.03 -28.19 17.19
N ARG A 172 -18.60 -26.99 17.32
CA ARG A 172 -19.46 -26.63 18.45
C ARG A 172 -20.74 -27.47 18.44
N ARG A 173 -21.44 -27.57 17.30
CA ARG A 173 -22.66 -28.39 17.16
C ARG A 173 -22.40 -29.85 17.51
N GLU A 174 -21.34 -30.44 16.98
CA GLU A 174 -20.94 -31.82 17.29
C GLU A 174 -20.68 -32.03 18.78
N ASN A 175 -19.95 -31.10 19.42
CA ASN A 175 -19.67 -31.18 20.86
C ASN A 175 -20.94 -31.05 21.71
N LEU A 176 -21.88 -30.18 21.31
CA LEU A 176 -23.17 -30.07 21.98
C LEU A 176 -23.99 -31.36 21.81
N GLN A 177 -24.02 -31.92 20.60
CA GLN A 177 -24.73 -33.16 20.31
C GLN A 177 -24.17 -34.32 21.14
N LYS A 178 -22.85 -34.48 21.18
CA LYS A 178 -22.17 -35.47 22.04
C LYS A 178 -22.58 -35.33 23.51
N ARG A 179 -22.60 -34.10 24.04
CA ARG A 179 -23.04 -33.85 25.43
C ARG A 179 -24.51 -34.23 25.66
N ILE A 180 -25.38 -33.98 24.69
CA ILE A 180 -26.81 -34.36 24.77
C ILE A 180 -26.92 -35.90 24.77
N ASP A 181 -26.22 -36.57 23.86
CA ASP A 181 -26.26 -38.03 23.74
C ASP A 181 -25.65 -38.72 24.96
N ASP A 182 -24.56 -38.18 25.52
CA ASP A 182 -23.96 -38.69 26.76
C ASP A 182 -24.90 -38.53 27.95
N LYS A 183 -25.63 -37.40 28.05
CA LYS A 183 -26.68 -37.23 29.08
C LYS A 183 -27.79 -38.27 28.93
N LYS A 184 -28.28 -38.51 27.70
CA LYS A 184 -29.29 -39.55 27.41
C LYS A 184 -28.78 -40.94 27.78
N LYS A 185 -27.55 -41.29 27.37
CA LYS A 185 -26.90 -42.57 27.70
C LYS A 185 -26.73 -42.75 29.20
N ASN A 186 -26.30 -41.71 29.93
CA ASN A 186 -26.15 -41.77 31.39
C ASN A 186 -27.51 -41.95 32.08
N LYS A 187 -28.56 -41.25 31.63
CA LYS A 187 -29.93 -41.46 32.14
C LYS A 187 -30.39 -42.91 31.92
N LEU A 188 -30.16 -43.46 30.73
CA LEU A 188 -30.49 -44.86 30.42
C LEU A 188 -29.71 -45.85 31.30
N LYS A 189 -28.40 -45.64 31.49
CA LYS A 189 -27.56 -46.45 32.40
C LYS A 189 -28.08 -46.42 33.83
N VAL A 190 -28.48 -45.26 34.34
CA VAL A 190 -29.05 -45.13 35.69
C VAL A 190 -30.38 -45.88 35.81
N MET A 191 -31.25 -45.81 34.79
CA MET A 191 -32.52 -46.55 34.81
C MET A 191 -32.34 -48.07 34.73
N ARG A 192 -31.39 -48.55 33.92
CA ARG A 192 -30.99 -49.98 33.89
C ARG A 192 -30.48 -50.47 35.24
N LYS A 193 -29.58 -49.71 35.89
CA LYS A 193 -29.08 -50.05 37.24
C LYS A 193 -30.18 -50.13 38.30
N LYS A 194 -31.27 -49.38 38.11
CA LYS A 194 -32.45 -49.39 38.99
C LYS A 194 -33.50 -50.44 38.60
N GLY A 195 -33.22 -51.30 37.62
CA GLY A 195 -34.15 -52.33 37.14
C GLY A 195 -35.40 -51.81 36.43
N ARG A 196 -35.44 -50.52 36.06
CA ARG A 196 -36.62 -49.89 35.42
C ARG A 196 -36.68 -50.11 33.91
N ILE A 197 -35.57 -50.54 33.32
CA ILE A 197 -35.40 -50.81 31.89
C ILE A 197 -34.46 -52.02 31.82
N LEU A 198 -34.80 -53.01 31.00
CA LEU A 198 -33.92 -54.16 30.70
C LEU A 198 -32.61 -53.72 30.01
#